data_AF-A0A535NYY9-F1
#
_entry.id   AF-A0A535NYY9-F1
#
_cell.length_a   1.000
_cell.length_b   1.000
_cell.length_c   1.000
_cell.angle_alpha   90.00
_cell.angle_beta   90.00
_cell.angle_gamma   90.00
#
_symmetry.space_group_name_H-M   'P 1'
#
loop_
_entity.id
_entity.type
_entity.pdbx_description
1 polymer ?
#
loop_
_entity_poly.entity_id
_entity_poly.type
_entity_poly.pdbx_seq_one_letter_code
_entity_poly.pdbx_strand_id
1 'polypeptide(L)'
;MEALTVILDTSALILTGIDGLADEPARFTFAMARHAVVDLALVIGIPPTTGVNRLSAAEFAHLRDVLAASGIHLREGTATEQKLAALRETYEPFVSALADRMLVSLPPWIPPENTLDDWQTTAWDDLFPSTRQTLLKVMHRG
;
A
#
# COMPACT_ATOMS: atom_id res chain seq x y z
N MET A 1 -0.49 8.72 5.69
CA MET A 1 0.15 7.39 5.75
C MET A 1 -0.55 6.37 4.86
N GLU A 2 -1.87 6.46 4.69
CA GLU A 2 -2.67 5.53 3.87
C GLU A 2 -2.14 5.38 2.44
N ALA A 3 -2.04 6.46 1.67
CA ALA A 3 -1.58 6.39 0.28
C ALA A 3 -0.19 5.76 0.11
N LEU A 4 0.79 6.14 0.95
CA LEU A 4 2.13 5.54 0.92
C LEU A 4 2.10 4.05 1.22
N THR A 5 1.22 3.63 2.13
CA THR A 5 1.03 2.23 2.49
C THR A 5 0.43 1.45 1.33
N VAL A 6 -0.61 1.98 0.65
CA VAL A 6 -1.17 1.36 -0.56
C VAL A 6 -0.11 1.22 -1.67
N ILE A 7 0.73 2.24 -1.87
CA ILE A 7 1.82 2.20 -2.86
C ILE A 7 2.81 1.08 -2.53
N LEU A 8 3.20 0.94 -1.26
CA LEU A 8 4.09 -0.12 -0.79
C LEU A 8 3.46 -1.51 -0.92
N ASP A 9 2.24 -1.68 -0.44
CA ASP A 9 1.49 -2.93 -0.48
C ASP A 9 1.33 -3.41 -1.94
N THR A 10 0.89 -2.52 -2.84
CA THR A 10 0.72 -2.80 -4.27
C THR A 10 2.04 -3.10 -4.97
N SER A 11 3.07 -2.29 -4.74
CA SER A 11 4.38 -2.51 -5.39
C SER A 11 5.03 -3.80 -4.90
N ALA A 12 4.90 -4.12 -3.60
CA ALA A 12 5.37 -5.38 -3.04
C ALA A 12 4.66 -6.58 -3.69
N LEU A 13 3.34 -6.49 -3.87
CA LEU A 13 2.56 -7.53 -4.54
C LEU A 13 3.01 -7.72 -5.99
N ILE A 14 3.20 -6.66 -6.78
CA ILE A 14 3.71 -6.74 -8.15
C ILE A 14 5.08 -7.44 -8.18
N LEU A 15 5.98 -7.06 -7.27
CA LEU A 15 7.32 -7.65 -7.16
C LEU A 15 7.32 -9.13 -6.77
N THR A 16 6.24 -9.65 -6.19
CA THR A 16 6.13 -11.08 -5.85
C THR A 16 5.86 -11.97 -7.07
N GLY A 17 5.41 -11.38 -8.17
CA GLY A 17 5.21 -12.06 -9.44
C GLY A 17 3.74 -12.15 -9.80
N ILE A 18 3.17 -11.03 -10.23
CA ILE A 18 1.94 -11.03 -11.02
C ILE A 18 2.33 -11.31 -12.47
N ASP A 19 1.70 -12.29 -13.10
CA ASP A 19 2.03 -12.65 -14.47
C ASP A 19 1.64 -11.52 -15.45
N GLY A 20 2.57 -11.16 -16.35
CA GLY A 20 2.34 -10.15 -17.40
C GLY A 20 2.58 -8.68 -17.00
N LEU A 21 2.98 -8.38 -15.76
CA LEU A 21 3.34 -7.02 -15.33
C LEU A 21 4.85 -6.76 -15.37
N ALA A 22 5.24 -5.58 -15.85
CA ALA A 22 6.63 -5.12 -15.77
C ALA A 22 7.00 -4.82 -14.31
N ASP A 23 8.09 -5.42 -13.83
CA ASP A 23 8.54 -5.33 -12.43
C ASP A 23 9.40 -4.10 -12.15
N GLU A 24 10.03 -3.52 -13.18
CA GLU A 24 11.00 -2.45 -13.03
C GLU A 24 10.41 -1.13 -12.46
N PRO A 25 9.27 -0.60 -12.94
CA PRO A 25 8.63 0.56 -12.32
C PRO A 25 8.24 0.28 -10.86
N ALA A 26 7.63 -0.88 -10.58
CA ALA A 26 7.24 -1.28 -9.23
C ALA A 26 8.45 -1.39 -8.28
N ARG A 27 9.60 -1.85 -8.78
CA ARG A 27 10.85 -1.93 -8.02
C ARG A 27 11.31 -0.56 -7.56
N PHE A 28 11.35 0.42 -8.46
CA PHE A 28 11.76 1.78 -8.11
C PHE A 28 10.72 2.47 -7.22
N THR A 29 9.44 2.33 -7.51
CA THR A 29 8.36 2.88 -6.69
C THR A 29 8.40 2.31 -5.27
N PHE A 30 8.59 1.00 -5.11
CA PHE A 30 8.76 0.35 -3.81
C PHE A 30 9.96 0.91 -3.05
N ALA A 31 11.13 0.97 -3.70
CA ALA A 31 12.35 1.47 -3.07
C ALA A 31 12.21 2.93 -2.60
N MET A 32 11.64 3.79 -3.44
CA MET A 32 11.41 5.21 -3.12
C MET A 32 10.39 5.38 -1.98
N ALA A 33 9.25 4.70 -2.06
CA ALA A 33 8.21 4.79 -1.03
C ALA A 33 8.70 4.26 0.32
N ARG A 34 9.45 3.15 0.32
CA ARG A 34 10.05 2.59 1.53
C ARG A 34 11.02 3.56 2.16
N HIS A 35 11.90 4.16 1.36
CA HIS A 35 12.86 5.15 1.84
C HIS A 35 12.13 6.35 2.47
N ALA A 36 11.10 6.88 1.80
CA ALA A 36 10.32 8.01 2.30
C ALA A 36 9.65 7.71 3.65
N VAL A 37 9.10 6.50 3.84
CA VAL A 37 8.50 6.07 5.11
C VAL A 37 9.55 5.98 6.22
N VAL A 38 10.73 5.43 5.93
CA VAL A 38 11.83 5.35 6.91
C VAL A 38 12.34 6.74 7.29
N ASP A 39 12.54 7.63 6.32
CA ASP A 39 12.95 9.02 6.57
C ASP A 39 11.94 9.75 7.45
N LEU A 40 10.64 9.56 7.19
CA LEU A 40 9.59 10.18 7.99
C LEU A 40 9.61 9.68 9.44
N ALA A 41 9.81 8.38 9.66
CA ALA A 41 9.96 7.82 11.00
C ALA A 41 11.19 8.40 11.72
N LEU A 42 12.33 8.56 11.02
CA LEU A 42 13.54 9.18 11.55
C LEU A 42 13.33 10.65 11.92
N VAL A 43 12.71 11.44 11.03
CA VAL A 43 12.45 12.88 11.25
C VAL A 43 11.49 13.11 12.41
N ILE A 44 10.46 12.28 12.54
CA ILE A 44 9.50 12.38 13.66
C ILE A 44 10.10 11.77 14.95
N GLY A 45 11.15 10.95 14.83
CA GLY A 45 11.88 10.37 15.96
C GLY A 45 11.15 9.19 16.58
N ILE A 46 10.55 8.31 15.77
CA ILE A 46 9.73 7.20 16.23
C ILE A 46 10.36 5.86 15.86
N PRO A 47 10.54 4.93 16.80
CA PRO A 47 11.05 3.60 16.51
C PRO A 47 10.00 2.74 15.77
N PRO A 48 10.42 1.79 14.93
CA PRO A 48 9.51 0.86 14.26
C PRO A 48 8.79 -0.07 15.24
N THR A 49 7.52 -0.40 14.95
CA THR A 49 6.72 -1.36 15.74
C THR A 49 7.14 -2.79 15.42
N THR A 50 7.46 -3.60 16.43
CA THR A 50 7.85 -5.00 16.24
C THR A 50 6.63 -5.92 16.11
N GLY A 51 6.80 -7.06 15.42
CA GLY A 51 5.76 -8.10 15.35
C GLY A 51 4.50 -7.71 14.57
N VAL A 52 4.58 -6.66 13.73
CA VAL A 52 3.48 -6.28 12.86
C VAL A 52 3.26 -7.35 11.79
N ASN A 53 2.01 -7.77 11.64
CA ASN A 53 1.57 -8.61 10.53
C ASN A 53 0.19 -8.15 10.05
N ARG A 54 0.14 -7.29 9.02
CA ARG A 54 -1.12 -6.76 8.46
C ARG A 54 -1.83 -7.68 7.46
N LEU A 55 -1.23 -8.80 7.08
CA LEU A 55 -1.80 -9.78 6.15
C LEU A 55 -1.42 -11.18 6.62
N SER A 56 -2.36 -11.83 7.30
CA SER A 56 -2.27 -13.23 7.72
C SER A 56 -2.29 -14.18 6.52
N ALA A 57 -1.90 -15.44 6.74
CA ALA A 57 -1.96 -16.46 5.69
C ALA A 57 -3.39 -16.70 5.16
N ALA A 58 -4.40 -16.60 6.03
CA ALA A 58 -5.80 -16.71 5.64
C ALA A 58 -6.24 -15.53 4.77
N GLU A 59 -5.84 -14.31 5.12
CA GLU A 59 -6.11 -13.12 4.30
C GLU A 59 -5.32 -13.13 2.99
N PHE A 60 -4.10 -13.68 2.97
CA PHE A 60 -3.33 -13.84 1.73
C PHE A 60 -4.02 -14.82 0.77
N ALA A 61 -4.54 -15.94 1.28
CA ALA A 61 -5.35 -16.86 0.48
C ALA A 61 -6.60 -16.16 -0.07
N HIS A 62 -7.30 -15.38 0.76
CA HIS A 62 -8.46 -14.62 0.32
C HIS A 62 -8.10 -13.55 -0.73
N LEU A 63 -6.99 -12.83 -0.55
CA LEU A 63 -6.48 -11.84 -1.50
C LEU A 63 -6.22 -12.48 -2.87
N ARG A 64 -5.63 -13.68 -2.89
CA ARG A 64 -5.41 -14.44 -4.13
C ARG A 64 -6.73 -14.73 -4.85
N ASP A 65 -7.76 -15.15 -4.12
CA ASP A 65 -9.06 -15.45 -4.70
C ASP A 65 -9.73 -14.21 -5.30
N VAL A 66 -9.65 -13.07 -4.59
CA VAL A 66 -10.18 -11.77 -5.06
C VAL A 66 -9.46 -11.30 -6.33
N LEU A 67 -8.13 -11.41 -6.36
CA LEU A 67 -7.33 -11.06 -7.55
C LEU A 67 -7.65 -11.99 -8.73
N ALA A 68 -7.74 -13.30 -8.49
CA ALA A 68 -8.07 -14.28 -9.51
C ALA A 68 -9.47 -14.07 -10.11
N ALA A 69 -10.46 -13.70 -9.28
CA ALA A 69 -11.80 -13.31 -9.74
C ALA A 69 -11.79 -12.09 -10.68
N SER A 70 -10.74 -11.26 -10.59
CA SER A 70 -10.53 -10.08 -11.44
C SER A 70 -9.57 -10.35 -12.62
N GLY A 71 -9.17 -11.61 -12.84
CA GLY A 71 -8.25 -12.02 -13.90
C GLY A 71 -6.77 -11.74 -13.60
N ILE A 72 -6.43 -11.36 -12.38
CA ILE A 72 -5.05 -11.13 -11.93
C ILE A 72 -4.56 -12.39 -11.21
N HIS A 73 -3.60 -13.09 -11.82
CA HIS A 73 -3.05 -14.31 -11.25
C HIS A 73 -1.67 -14.07 -10.61
N LEU A 74 -1.56 -14.41 -9.33
CA LEU A 74 -0.27 -14.52 -8.66
C LEU A 74 0.36 -15.87 -8.98
N ARG A 75 1.69 -15.90 -9.16
CA ARG A 75 2.43 -17.15 -9.29
C ARG A 75 2.11 -18.12 -8.16
N GLU A 76 1.89 -19.38 -8.50
CA GLU A 76 1.56 -20.43 -7.54
C GLU A 76 2.72 -20.79 -6.62
N GLY A 77 2.36 -21.29 -5.43
CA GLY A 77 3.30 -21.81 -4.43
C GLY A 77 3.53 -20.90 -3.23
N THR A 78 4.08 -21.50 -2.17
CA THR A 78 4.40 -20.84 -0.89
C THR A 78 5.52 -19.79 -1.01
N ALA A 79 6.33 -19.87 -2.08
CA ALA A 79 7.41 -18.92 -2.34
C ALA A 79 6.91 -17.48 -2.55
N THR A 80 5.72 -17.31 -3.15
CA THR A 80 5.11 -15.99 -3.38
C THR A 80 4.71 -15.34 -2.06
N GLU A 81 4.06 -16.08 -1.17
CA GLU A 81 3.66 -15.61 0.17
C GLU A 81 4.88 -15.22 1.00
N GLN A 82 5.91 -16.08 1.03
CA GLN A 82 7.14 -15.84 1.77
C GLN A 82 7.88 -14.60 1.25
N LYS A 83 7.93 -14.42 -0.08
CA LYS A 83 8.53 -13.23 -0.68
C LYS A 83 7.75 -11.97 -0.33
N LEU A 84 6.42 -12.04 -0.30
CA LEU A 84 5.58 -10.90 0.07
C LEU A 84 5.79 -10.55 1.54
N ALA A 85 5.81 -11.55 2.42
CA ALA A 85 6.10 -11.37 3.85
C ALA A 85 7.48 -10.72 4.06
N ALA A 86 8.53 -11.20 3.37
CA ALA A 86 9.86 -10.62 3.46
C ALA A 86 9.91 -9.15 3.01
N LEU A 87 9.16 -8.77 1.96
CA LEU A 87 9.07 -7.36 1.55
C LEU A 87 8.32 -6.52 2.60
N ARG A 88 7.22 -7.05 3.14
CA ARG A 88 6.40 -6.40 4.19
C ARG A 88 7.18 -6.13 5.47
N GLU A 89 8.02 -7.06 5.90
CA GLU A 89 8.93 -6.87 7.05
C GLU A 89 9.82 -5.62 6.91
N THR A 90 10.10 -5.18 5.68
CA THR A 90 10.98 -4.04 5.46
C THR A 90 10.30 -2.68 5.63
N TYR A 91 8.96 -2.60 5.69
CA TYR A 91 8.21 -1.34 5.77
C TYR A 91 7.03 -1.35 6.75
N GLU A 92 6.35 -2.48 6.99
CA GLU A 92 5.20 -2.58 7.90
C GLU A 92 5.47 -2.05 9.32
N PRO A 93 6.64 -2.33 9.92
CA PRO A 93 7.01 -1.76 11.22
C PRO A 93 7.00 -0.24 11.26
N PHE A 94 7.41 0.42 10.16
CA PHE A 94 7.52 1.87 10.08
C PHE A 94 6.17 2.53 9.79
N VAL A 95 5.40 2.00 8.84
CA VAL A 95 4.07 2.55 8.53
C VAL A 95 3.12 2.42 9.72
N SER A 96 3.22 1.34 10.50
CA SER A 96 2.39 1.12 11.69
C SER A 96 2.71 2.13 12.79
N ALA A 97 3.99 2.30 13.12
CA ALA A 97 4.41 3.29 14.12
C ALA A 97 4.01 4.72 13.74
N LEU A 98 4.09 5.07 12.44
CA LEU A 98 3.67 6.37 11.93
C LEU A 98 2.15 6.55 11.96
N ALA A 99 1.38 5.51 11.61
CA ALA A 99 -0.08 5.53 11.66
C ALA A 99 -0.59 5.75 13.09
N ASP A 100 -0.04 5.01 14.06
CA ASP A 100 -0.34 5.15 15.48
C ASP A 100 -0.05 6.58 15.97
N ARG A 101 1.09 7.15 15.58
CA ARG A 101 1.47 8.52 15.94
C ARG A 101 0.51 9.57 15.37
N MET A 102 0.08 9.37 14.13
CA MET A 102 -0.75 10.30 13.38
C MET A 102 -2.25 10.10 13.64
N LEU A 103 -2.64 9.09 14.42
CA LEU A 103 -4.03 8.72 14.70
C LEU A 103 -4.84 8.44 13.42
N VAL A 104 -4.19 7.81 12.44
CA VAL A 104 -4.82 7.38 11.18
C VAL A 104 -4.86 5.85 11.12
N SER A 105 -5.86 5.30 10.45
CA SER A 105 -5.89 3.87 10.19
C SER A 105 -5.01 3.53 8.99
N LEU A 106 -4.42 2.33 8.98
CA LEU A 106 -3.78 1.83 7.77
C LEU A 106 -4.82 1.16 6.88
N PRO A 107 -4.69 1.28 5.55
CA PRO A 107 -5.59 0.59 4.62
C PRO A 107 -5.47 -0.93 4.85
N PRO A 108 -6.57 -1.68 4.88
CA PRO A 108 -6.48 -3.14 4.86
C PRO A 108 -6.00 -3.61 3.48
N TRP A 109 -5.41 -4.80 3.41
CA TRP A 109 -5.07 -5.42 2.12
C TRP A 109 -6.31 -5.76 1.28
N ILE A 110 -7.43 -6.03 1.95
CA ILE A 110 -8.73 -6.28 1.34
C ILE A 110 -9.72 -5.30 1.97
N PRO A 111 -10.17 -4.27 1.25
CA PRO A 111 -11.16 -3.33 1.76
C PRO A 111 -12.48 -4.02 2.06
N PRO A 112 -13.16 -3.69 3.18
CA PRO A 112 -14.52 -4.14 3.39
C PRO A 112 -15.45 -3.56 2.32
N GLU A 113 -16.51 -4.30 1.99
CA GLU A 113 -17.51 -3.88 1.03
C GLU A 113 -18.06 -2.49 1.39
N ASN A 114 -18.12 -1.59 0.40
CA ASN A 114 -18.68 -0.24 0.52
C ASN A 114 -17.84 0.79 1.32
N THR A 115 -16.52 0.61 1.40
CA THR A 115 -15.62 1.65 1.93
C THR A 115 -15.51 2.81 0.94
N LEU A 116 -15.70 4.04 1.42
CA LEU A 116 -15.47 5.25 0.62
C LEU A 116 -13.97 5.47 0.42
N ASP A 117 -13.59 5.84 -0.80
CA ASP A 117 -12.22 6.17 -1.17
C ASP A 117 -11.85 7.57 -0.63
N ASP A 118 -11.28 7.64 0.56
CA ASP A 118 -10.97 8.90 1.26
C ASP A 118 -9.83 9.71 0.61
N TRP A 119 -9.13 9.16 -0.38
CA TRP A 119 -8.05 9.82 -1.11
C TRP A 119 -8.51 10.98 -2.00
N GLN A 120 -9.82 11.10 -2.26
CA GLN A 120 -10.40 12.13 -3.14
C GLN A 120 -10.55 13.49 -2.48
N THR A 121 -10.34 13.58 -1.17
CA THR A 121 -10.57 14.83 -0.42
C THR A 121 -9.48 15.08 0.61
N THR A 122 -9.07 16.35 0.73
CA THR A 122 -8.24 16.81 1.84
C THR A 122 -8.90 17.98 2.56
N ALA A 123 -8.59 18.15 3.86
CA ALA A 123 -9.06 19.29 4.65
C ALA A 123 -8.63 20.66 4.09
N TRP A 124 -7.71 20.67 3.11
CA TRP A 124 -7.16 21.87 2.49
C TRP A 124 -7.71 22.11 1.08
N ASP A 125 -8.58 21.23 0.56
CA ASP A 125 -9.07 21.35 -0.82
C ASP A 125 -9.83 22.65 -1.07
N ASP A 126 -10.55 23.15 -0.07
CA ASP A 126 -11.28 24.41 -0.14
C ASP A 126 -10.33 25.63 -0.22
N LEU A 127 -9.09 25.49 0.24
CA LEU A 127 -8.05 26.50 0.14
C LEU A 127 -7.29 26.45 -1.19
N PHE A 128 -7.41 25.35 -1.94
CA PHE A 128 -6.75 25.13 -3.24
C PHE A 128 -7.71 24.59 -4.32
N PRO A 129 -8.75 25.35 -4.70
CA PRO A 129 -9.80 24.87 -5.60
C PRO A 129 -9.29 24.48 -7.01
N SER A 130 -8.21 25.09 -7.50
CA SER A 130 -7.57 24.73 -8.78
C SER A 130 -6.89 23.35 -8.73
N THR A 131 -6.33 22.98 -7.58
CA THR A 131 -5.72 21.66 -7.36
C THR A 131 -6.80 20.57 -7.41
N ARG A 132 -7.92 20.77 -6.71
CA ARG A 132 -9.06 19.84 -6.72
C ARG A 132 -9.62 19.60 -8.12
N GLN A 133 -9.84 20.67 -8.90
CA GLN A 133 -10.32 20.55 -10.28
C GLN A 133 -9.34 19.80 -11.18
N THR A 134 -8.04 19.99 -10.98
CA THR A 134 -7.01 19.30 -11.77
C THR A 134 -6.97 17.82 -11.44
N LEU A 135 -7.02 17.45 -10.15
CA LEU A 135 -7.06 16.07 -9.70
C LEU A 135 -8.27 15.32 -10.28
N LEU A 136 -9.47 15.90 -10.17
CA LEU A 136 -10.70 15.30 -10.74
C LEU A 136 -10.58 15.06 -12.25
N LYS A 137 -9.94 15.97 -13.00
CA LYS A 137 -9.73 15.80 -14.45
C LYS A 137 -8.77 14.66 -14.78
N VAL A 138 -7.74 14.45 -13.98
CA VAL A 138 -6.79 13.34 -14.18
C VAL A 138 -7.45 12.01 -13.86
N MET A 139 -8.22 11.95 -12.78
CA MET A 139 -8.86 10.72 -12.29
C MET A 139 -10.01 10.22 -13.16
N HIS A 140 -10.78 11.12 -13.80
CA HIS A 140 -11.93 10.76 -14.61
C HIS A 140 -11.65 10.75 -16.12
N ARG A 141 -10.38 10.84 -16.54
CA ARG A 141 -10.00 10.58 -17.93
C ARG A 141 -9.84 9.07 -18.14
N GLY A 142 -10.96 8.43 -18.43
CA GLY A 142 -11.06 7.15 -19.15
C GLY A 142 -11.60 7.38 -20.54
#